data_AF-A0A836WW53-F1
#
_entry.id   AF-A0A836WW53-F1
#
_cell.length_a   1.000
_cell.length_b   1.000
_cell.length_c   1.000
_cell.angle_alpha   90.00
_cell.angle_beta   90.00
_cell.angle_gamma   90.00
#
_symmetry.space_group_name_H-M   'P 1'
#
loop_
_entity.id
_entity.type
_entity.pdbx_description
1 polymer ?
#
loop_
_entity_poly.entity_id
_entity_poly.type
_entity_poly.pdbx_seq_one_letter_code
_entity_poly.pdbx_strand_id
1 'polypeptide(L)'
;MFVLENTDAKKIMAIEMLRYGVPIKVIAYKLSISERTVKRIKKQANVKCNLRNKATKEEKWIALNFYKNGLSEHYIAKLLGVRASCLFREMWKKEGIL
;
A
#
# COMPACT_ATOMS: atom_id res chain seq x y z
N MET A 1 -27.55 3.73 24.36
CA MET A 1 -26.57 4.36 23.45
C MET A 1 -25.37 3.42 23.30
N PHE A 2 -25.33 2.60 22.25
CA PHE A 2 -24.21 1.70 21.95
C PHE A 2 -23.41 2.29 20.78
N VAL A 3 -22.38 3.09 21.07
CA VAL A 3 -21.50 3.68 20.04
C VAL A 3 -20.10 3.02 20.04
N LEU A 4 -19.85 2.06 20.94
CA LEU A 4 -18.51 1.52 21.16
C LEU A 4 -18.11 0.38 20.20
N GLU A 5 -19.05 -0.37 19.62
CA GLU A 5 -18.73 -1.54 18.80
C GLU A 5 -18.05 -1.20 17.45
N ASN A 6 -18.32 -0.02 16.91
CA ASN A 6 -17.86 0.35 15.57
C ASN A 6 -16.37 0.75 15.52
N THR A 7 -15.81 1.19 16.66
CA THR A 7 -14.44 1.72 16.71
C THR A 7 -13.39 0.60 16.75
N ASP A 8 -13.68 -0.48 17.46
CA ASP A 8 -12.77 -1.63 17.58
C ASP A 8 -12.76 -2.48 16.31
N ALA A 9 -13.91 -2.65 15.65
CA ALA A 9 -13.99 -3.34 14.36
C ALA A 9 -13.11 -2.65 13.29
N LYS A 10 -13.20 -1.31 13.18
CA LYS A 10 -12.35 -0.52 12.27
C LYS A 10 -10.87 -0.64 12.61
N LYS A 11 -10.53 -0.72 13.90
CA LYS A 11 -9.15 -0.89 14.36
C LYS A 11 -8.58 -2.26 13.97
N ILE A 12 -9.36 -3.34 14.14
CA ILE A 12 -8.97 -4.69 13.74
C ILE A 12 -8.75 -4.76 12.22
N MET A 13 -9.72 -4.28 11.43
CA MET A 13 -9.58 -4.24 9.96
C MET A 13 -8.39 -3.41 9.50
N ALA A 14 -8.13 -2.27 10.15
CA ALA A 14 -6.96 -1.45 9.83
C ALA A 14 -5.64 -2.21 10.09
N ILE A 15 -5.56 -2.98 11.18
CA ILE A 15 -4.37 -3.79 11.49
C ILE A 15 -4.16 -4.89 10.46
N GLU A 16 -5.22 -5.60 10.06
CA GLU A 16 -5.14 -6.62 9.01
C GLU A 16 -4.69 -6.01 7.68
N MET A 17 -5.32 -4.92 7.24
CA MET A 17 -4.93 -4.23 6.01
C MET A 17 -3.47 -3.74 6.06
N LEU A 18 -3.01 -3.25 7.23
CA LEU A 18 -1.61 -2.88 7.43
C LEU A 18 -0.66 -4.08 7.33
N ARG A 19 -1.05 -5.25 7.84
CA ARG A 19 -0.28 -6.50 7.71
C ARG A 19 -0.20 -7.00 6.27
N TYR A 20 -1.27 -6.83 5.50
CA TYR A 20 -1.29 -7.10 4.05
C TYR A 20 -0.53 -6.05 3.22
N GLY A 21 0.04 -5.02 3.85
CA GLY A 21 0.82 -3.99 3.16
C GLY A 21 -0.03 -2.98 2.40
N VAL A 22 -1.33 -2.88 2.72
CA VAL A 22 -2.21 -1.89 2.12
C VAL A 22 -1.76 -0.48 2.53
N PRO A 23 -1.71 0.50 1.60
CA PRO A 23 -1.26 1.84 1.93
C PRO A 23 -2.19 2.54 2.92
N ILE A 24 -1.60 3.26 3.89
CA ILE A 24 -2.33 3.99 4.94
C ILE A 24 -3.45 4.88 4.37
N LYS A 25 -3.21 5.54 3.23
CA LYS A 25 -4.19 6.41 2.56
C LYS A 25 -5.43 5.65 2.07
N VAL A 26 -5.23 4.45 1.54
CA VAL A 26 -6.31 3.56 1.08
C VAL A 26 -7.10 3.04 2.28
N ILE A 27 -6.41 2.66 3.36
CA ILE A 27 -7.06 2.22 4.61
C ILE A 27 -7.92 3.35 5.20
N ALA A 28 -7.37 4.57 5.24
CA ALA A 28 -8.07 5.75 5.74
C ALA A 28 -9.37 6.02 4.97
N TYR A 29 -9.30 5.99 3.63
CA TYR A 29 -10.47 6.12 2.76
C TYR A 29 -11.49 5.00 2.98
N LYS A 30 -11.05 3.75 2.95
CA LYS A 30 -11.93 2.57 3.02
C LYS A 30 -12.65 2.41 4.36
N LEU A 31 -12.00 2.80 5.46
CA LEU A 31 -12.57 2.74 6.81
C LEU A 31 -13.18 4.06 7.28
N SER A 32 -13.15 5.10 6.42
CA SER A 32 -13.60 6.46 6.74
C SER A 32 -12.99 6.99 8.06
N ILE A 33 -11.68 6.83 8.20
CA ILE A 33 -10.90 7.28 9.36
C ILE A 33 -9.75 8.16 8.91
N SER A 34 -9.30 9.08 9.78
CA SER A 34 -8.17 9.93 9.45
C SER A 34 -6.87 9.12 9.27
N GLU A 35 -6.00 9.55 8.36
CA GLU A 35 -4.67 8.96 8.21
C GLU A 35 -3.87 8.99 9.52
N ARG A 36 -4.09 10.02 10.36
CA ARG A 36 -3.46 10.15 11.67
C ARG A 36 -3.89 9.02 12.61
N THR A 37 -5.17 8.64 12.58
CA THR A 37 -5.70 7.50 13.34
C THR A 37 -5.05 6.20 12.88
N VAL A 38 -4.95 5.95 11.57
CA VAL A 38 -4.29 4.76 11.02
C VAL A 38 -2.82 4.70 11.40
N LYS A 39 -2.09 5.82 11.34
CA LYS A 39 -0.69 5.91 11.80
C LYS A 39 -0.56 5.59 13.29
N ARG A 40 -1.50 6.05 14.13
CA ARG A 40 -1.52 5.73 15.56
C ARG A 40 -1.76 4.24 15.79
N ILE A 41 -2.74 3.65 15.10
CA ILE A 41 -3.03 2.21 15.15
C ILE A 41 -1.79 1.40 14.74
N LYS A 42 -1.12 1.79 13.65
CA LYS A 42 0.13 1.16 13.20
C LYS A 42 1.20 1.16 14.29
N LYS A 43 1.43 2.32 14.94
CA LYS A 43 2.43 2.46 16.00
C LYS A 43 2.08 1.62 17.22
N GLN A 44 0.81 1.62 17.63
CA GLN A 44 0.32 0.84 18.76
C GLN A 44 0.38 -0.67 18.51
N ALA A 45 0.08 -1.11 17.30
CA ALA A 45 0.13 -2.52 16.91
C ALA A 45 1.54 -2.98 16.49
N ASN A 46 2.55 -2.09 16.58
CA ASN A 46 3.94 -2.33 16.15
C ASN A 46 4.07 -2.97 14.76
N VAL A 47 3.15 -2.64 13.84
CA VAL A 47 3.13 -3.21 12.50
C VAL A 47 4.19 -2.50 11.66
N LYS A 48 5.27 -3.21 11.33
CA LYS A 48 6.23 -2.77 10.34
C LYS A 48 5.56 -2.82 8.97
N CYS A 49 5.36 -1.67 8.33
CA CYS A 49 5.00 -1.63 6.91
C CYS A 49 6.26 -1.97 6.12
N ASN A 50 6.56 -3.26 6.04
CA ASN A 50 7.58 -3.73 5.12
C ASN A 50 6.94 -3.67 3.74
N LEU A 51 7.32 -2.66 2.95
CA LEU A 51 7.05 -2.71 1.51
C LEU A 51 7.61 -4.04 1.02
N ARG A 52 6.82 -4.78 0.24
CA ARG A 52 7.28 -6.07 -0.27
C ARG A 52 8.51 -5.83 -1.14
N ASN A 53 9.53 -6.66 -0.93
CA ASN A 53 10.78 -6.63 -1.70
C ASN A 53 10.68 -7.42 -3.02
N LYS A 54 9.53 -8.05 -3.29
CA LYS A 54 9.24 -8.72 -4.56
C LYS A 54 7.85 -8.33 -5.02
N ALA A 55 7.77 -7.90 -6.28
CA ALA A 55 6.51 -7.72 -6.98
C ALA A 55 6.18 -8.99 -7.75
N THR A 56 4.90 -9.36 -7.83
CA THR A 56 4.43 -10.43 -8.70
C THR A 56 4.48 -10.01 -10.18
N LYS A 57 4.32 -10.97 -11.10
CA LYS A 57 4.27 -10.68 -12.55
C LYS A 57 3.08 -9.78 -12.90
N GLU A 58 1.93 -10.03 -12.28
CA GLU A 58 0.70 -9.24 -12.47
C GLU A 58 0.87 -7.80 -11.99
N GLU A 59 1.47 -7.60 -10.82
CA GLU A 59 1.75 -6.26 -10.27
C GLU A 59 2.69 -5.45 -11.18
N LYS A 60 3.66 -6.11 -11.81
CA LYS A 60 4.55 -5.47 -12.80
C LYS A 60 3.79 -5.04 -14.06
N TRP A 61 2.85 -5.87 -14.52
CA TRP A 61 2.02 -5.54 -15.70
C TRP A 61 1.09 -4.36 -15.43
N ILE A 62 0.46 -4.36 -14.25
CA ILE A 62 -0.38 -3.24 -13.79
C ILE A 62 0.46 -1.96 -13.65
N ALA A 63 1.67 -2.05 -13.08
CA ALA A 63 2.59 -0.93 -12.97
C ALA A 63 3.00 -0.34 -14.33
N LEU A 64 3.25 -1.20 -15.33
CA LEU A 64 3.57 -0.77 -16.69
C LEU A 64 2.42 0.01 -17.32
N ASN A 65 1.19 -0.47 -17.18
CA ASN A 65 0.02 0.24 -17.69
C ASN A 65 -0.14 1.60 -17.01
N PHE A 66 0.05 1.68 -15.69
CA PHE A 66 -0.01 2.96 -15.00
C PHE A 66 1.10 3.91 -15.44
N TYR A 67 2.31 3.40 -15.67
CA TYR A 67 3.42 4.20 -16.16
C TYR A 67 3.15 4.75 -17.58
N LYS A 68 2.61 3.92 -18.48
CA LYS A 68 2.18 4.35 -19.82
C LYS A 68 1.09 5.42 -19.79
N ASN A 69 0.28 5.44 -18.74
CA ASN A 69 -0.72 6.48 -18.49
C ASN A 69 -0.13 7.75 -17.83
N GLY A 70 1.20 7.86 -17.72
CA GLY A 70 1.89 9.04 -17.18
C GLY A 70 1.93 9.13 -15.66
N LEU A 71 1.58 8.06 -14.93
CA LEU A 71 1.69 8.04 -13.47
C LEU A 71 3.15 7.86 -13.05
N SER A 72 3.55 8.57 -11.99
CA SER A 72 4.92 8.47 -11.49
C SER A 72 5.21 7.12 -10.82
N GLU A 73 6.43 6.64 -10.98
CA GLU A 73 6.89 5.37 -10.42
C GLU A 73 6.68 5.26 -8.90
N HIS A 74 6.97 6.35 -8.19
CA HIS A 74 6.76 6.43 -6.74
C HIS A 74 5.28 6.31 -6.36
N TYR A 75 4.38 6.89 -7.15
CA TYR A 75 2.96 6.78 -6.92
C TYR A 75 2.48 5.34 -7.15
N ILE A 76 2.92 4.73 -8.24
CA ILE A 76 2.59 3.34 -8.62
C ILE A 76 3.10 2.35 -7.57
N ALA A 77 4.34 2.51 -7.12
CA ALA A 77 4.93 1.67 -6.08
C ALA A 77 4.17 1.77 -4.76
N LYS A 78 3.77 2.99 -4.39
CA LYS A 78 2.95 3.24 -3.20
C LYS A 78 1.56 2.65 -3.36
N LEU A 79 0.96 2.69 -4.55
CA LEU A 79 -0.35 2.10 -4.83
C LEU A 79 -0.33 0.58 -4.70
N LEU A 80 0.73 -0.07 -5.20
CA LEU A 80 0.89 -1.53 -5.19
C LEU A 80 1.47 -2.06 -3.86
N GLY A 81 1.92 -1.18 -2.95
CA GLY A 81 2.53 -1.58 -1.68
C GLY A 81 3.87 -2.29 -1.85
N VAL A 82 4.56 -2.04 -2.96
CA VAL A 82 5.84 -2.65 -3.32
C VAL A 82 6.90 -1.57 -3.39
N ARG A 83 8.15 -1.90 -3.06
CA ARG A 83 9.26 -0.95 -3.21
C ARG A 83 9.44 -0.62 -4.71
N ALA A 84 9.54 0.67 -5.06
CA ALA A 84 9.65 1.10 -6.47
C ALA A 84 10.78 0.39 -7.22
N SER A 85 11.93 0.23 -6.56
CA SER A 85 13.08 -0.51 -7.09
C SER A 85 12.79 -1.99 -7.40
N CYS A 86 11.73 -2.59 -6.89
CA CYS A 86 11.34 -3.97 -7.17
C CYS A 86 10.36 -4.09 -8.36
N LEU A 87 9.65 -3.00 -8.69
CA LEU A 87 8.78 -2.91 -9.85
C LEU A 87 9.58 -2.55 -11.11
N PHE A 88 10.36 -1.48 -11.04
CA PHE A 88 10.97 -0.86 -12.22
C PHE A 88 12.35 -1.41 -12.58
N ARG A 89 13.11 -1.96 -11.62
CA ARG A 89 14.47 -2.51 -11.88
C ARG A 89 14.48 -3.66 -12.88
N GLU A 90 13.47 -4.53 -12.85
CA GLU A 90 13.37 -5.62 -13.83
C GLU A 90 12.71 -5.17 -15.14
N MET A 91 11.82 -4.17 -15.10
CA MET A 91 11.21 -3.62 -16.31
C MET A 91 12.24 -2.91 -17.19
N TRP A 92 13.06 -2.04 -16.60
CA TRP A 92 14.05 -1.25 -17.36
C TRP A 92 15.14 -2.13 -17.98
N LYS A 93 15.50 -3.24 -17.32
CA LYS A 93 16.39 -4.27 -17.89
C LYS A 93 15.80 -4.98 -19.11
N LYS A 94 14.47 -5.10 -19.21
CA LYS A 94 13.78 -5.75 -20.33
C LYS A 94 13.45 -4.80 -21.47
N GLU A 95 13.18 -3.53 -21.16
CA GLU A 95 12.94 -2.49 -22.16
C GLU A 95 14.24 -1.85 -22.70
N GLY A 96 15.41 -2.22 -22.17
CA GLY A 96 16.71 -1.78 -22.68
C GLY A 96 17.02 -0.30 -22.42
N ILE A 97 16.41 0.28 -21.39
CA ILE A 97 16.58 1.70 -21.02
C ILE A 97 17.79 1.88 -20.06
N LEU A 98 18.38 0.79 -19.57
CA LEU A 98 19.55 0.73 -18.70
C LEU A 98 20.63 -0.18 -19.28
#